data_AF-A0A355UCW7-F1
#
_entry.id   AF-A0A355UCW7-F1
#
_cell.length_a   1.000
_cell.length_b   1.000
_cell.length_c   1.000
_cell.angle_alpha   90.00
_cell.angle_beta   90.00
_cell.angle_gamma   90.00
#
_symmetry.space_group_name_H-M   'P 1'
#
loop_
_entity.id
_entity.type
_entity.pdbx_description
1 polymer ?
#
loop_
_entity_poly.entity_id
_entity_poly.type
_entity_poly.pdbx_seq_one_letter_code
_entity_poly.pdbx_strand_id
1 'polypeptide(L)'
;MHLTVFRNGDIQRKFFNASRLGYDLTYLDIKNKVDATKYNHSDTLYEKSSNSSNMTKVKGIPLSMATEKVLSYDLTEIAIGAKEIATPSVKGDFLSIRYWHTDEYKVDKLVYSKVNRDLWSYFMTNSDGSLCLKYEIDYFTYKVTYTAIEILPGKYEKYKEKMSADSPRVIK
;
A
#
# COMPACT_ATOMS: atom_id res chain seq x y z
N MET A 1 -9.98 -0.22 7.14
CA MET A 1 -9.44 -0.86 5.92
C MET A 1 -9.55 -2.37 6.10
N HIS A 2 -10.05 -3.12 5.12
CA HIS A 2 -9.89 -4.59 5.13
C HIS A 2 -8.57 -4.93 4.45
N LEU A 3 -7.74 -5.71 5.13
CA LEU A 3 -6.53 -6.28 4.58
C LEU A 3 -6.81 -7.74 4.23
N THR A 4 -6.70 -8.08 2.96
CA THR A 4 -6.83 -9.45 2.47
C THR A 4 -5.49 -9.90 1.94
N VAL A 5 -5.01 -11.04 2.44
CA VAL A 5 -3.85 -11.74 1.87
C VAL A 5 -4.34 -13.00 1.18
N PHE A 6 -4.15 -13.07 -0.14
CA PHE A 6 -4.60 -14.19 -0.95
C PHE A 6 -3.65 -15.37 -0.87
N ARG A 7 -4.14 -16.57 -1.21
CA ARG A 7 -3.33 -17.80 -1.19
C ARG A 7 -2.11 -17.76 -2.12
N ASN A 8 -2.19 -16.97 -3.18
CA ASN A 8 -1.08 -16.74 -4.11
C ASN A 8 -0.08 -15.68 -3.61
N GLY A 9 -0.33 -15.08 -2.44
CA GLY A 9 0.50 -14.03 -1.85
C GLY A 9 0.09 -12.60 -2.23
N ASP A 10 -0.90 -12.43 -3.09
CA ASP A 10 -1.32 -11.07 -3.45
C ASP A 10 -1.99 -10.38 -2.27
N ILE A 11 -1.87 -9.05 -2.23
CA ILE A 11 -2.45 -8.22 -1.17
C ILE A 11 -3.53 -7.34 -1.76
N GLN A 12 -4.70 -7.34 -1.12
CA GLN A 12 -5.74 -6.35 -1.36
C GLN A 12 -5.98 -5.53 -0.09
N ARG A 13 -6.14 -4.22 -0.29
CA ARG A 13 -6.59 -3.28 0.74
C ARG A 13 -7.87 -2.62 0.26
N LYS A 14 -8.98 -2.88 0.95
CA LYS A 14 -10.25 -2.18 0.73
C LYS A 14 -10.38 -1.04 1.73
N PHE A 15 -10.60 0.16 1.22
CA PHE A 15 -10.67 1.37 2.02
C PHE A 15 -12.12 1.77 2.21
N PHE A 16 -12.59 1.72 3.46
CA PHE A 16 -13.94 2.16 3.83
C PHE A 16 -13.87 3.60 4.31
N ASN A 17 -14.95 4.35 4.10
CA ASN A 17 -15.08 5.75 4.52
C ASN A 17 -14.04 6.70 3.92
N ALA A 18 -13.36 6.30 2.83
CA ALA A 18 -12.53 7.20 2.07
C ALA A 18 -13.39 8.27 1.39
N SER A 19 -12.85 9.47 1.19
CA SER A 19 -13.56 10.56 0.53
C SER A 19 -13.93 10.20 -0.92
N ARG A 20 -14.79 11.00 -1.56
CA ARG A 20 -15.16 10.83 -2.98
C ARG A 20 -13.93 10.74 -3.91
N LEU A 21 -12.88 11.49 -3.60
CA LEU A 21 -11.63 11.50 -4.36
C LEU A 21 -10.59 10.49 -3.84
N GLY A 22 -10.86 9.83 -2.71
CA GLY A 22 -9.96 8.86 -2.09
C GLY A 22 -9.96 7.49 -2.77
N TYR A 23 -9.12 6.61 -2.23
CA TYR A 23 -9.03 5.22 -2.68
C TYR A 23 -10.28 4.44 -2.32
N ASP A 24 -10.75 3.63 -3.25
CA ASP A 24 -11.70 2.55 -3.01
C ASP A 24 -10.93 1.29 -2.60
N LEU A 25 -9.95 0.90 -3.43
CA LEU A 25 -9.19 -0.33 -3.27
C LEU A 25 -7.79 -0.20 -3.87
N THR A 26 -6.82 -0.86 -3.24
CA THR A 26 -5.53 -1.16 -3.86
C THR A 26 -5.30 -2.67 -3.89
N TYR A 27 -4.64 -3.13 -4.96
CA TYR A 27 -4.26 -4.51 -5.19
C TYR A 27 -2.79 -4.57 -5.57
N LEU A 28 -2.03 -5.43 -4.90
CA LEU A 28 -0.62 -5.70 -5.17
C LEU A 28 -0.50 -7.12 -5.70
N ASP A 29 -0.20 -7.24 -7.00
CA ASP A 29 0.24 -8.48 -7.62
C ASP A 29 1.73 -8.65 -7.34
N ILE A 30 2.04 -9.55 -6.41
CA ILE A 30 3.42 -9.76 -5.97
C ILE A 30 4.25 -10.45 -7.05
N LYS A 31 3.62 -11.35 -7.82
CA LYS A 31 4.30 -12.13 -8.85
C LYS A 31 4.70 -11.28 -10.04
N ASN A 32 3.76 -10.50 -10.57
CA ASN A 32 3.94 -9.67 -11.75
C ASN A 32 4.45 -8.27 -11.42
N LYS A 33 4.52 -7.91 -10.12
CA LYS A 33 4.96 -6.59 -9.63
C LYS A 33 4.09 -5.49 -10.23
N VAL A 34 2.78 -5.70 -10.14
CA VAL A 34 1.77 -4.74 -10.60
C VAL A 34 1.05 -4.20 -9.39
N ASP A 35 0.85 -2.89 -9.39
CA ASP A 35 0.03 -2.19 -8.44
C ASP A 35 -1.19 -1.64 -9.17
N ALA A 36 -2.37 -2.06 -8.74
CA ALA A 36 -3.64 -1.60 -9.27
C ALA A 36 -4.39 -0.81 -8.21
N THR A 37 -4.87 0.38 -8.57
CA THR A 37 -5.57 1.29 -7.66
C THR A 37 -6.90 1.72 -8.25
N LYS A 38 -7.96 1.61 -7.47
CA LYS A 38 -9.31 2.11 -7.79
C LYS A 38 -9.66 3.28 -6.88
N TYR A 39 -10.30 4.30 -7.43
CA TYR A 39 -10.78 5.47 -6.70
C TYR A 39 -12.30 5.46 -6.60
N ASN A 40 -12.87 6.06 -5.54
CA ASN A 40 -14.31 6.05 -5.32
C ASN A 40 -15.14 6.75 -6.41
N HIS A 41 -14.55 7.72 -7.11
CA HIS A 41 -15.23 8.50 -8.16
C HIS A 41 -15.01 7.95 -9.58
N SER A 42 -14.36 6.79 -9.72
CA SER A 42 -14.02 6.23 -11.03
C SER A 42 -14.30 4.74 -11.05
N ASP A 43 -14.97 4.28 -12.11
CA ASP A 43 -15.12 2.85 -12.41
C ASP A 43 -13.87 2.25 -13.06
N THR A 44 -12.82 3.05 -13.25
CA THR A 44 -11.55 2.62 -13.83
C THR A 44 -10.58 2.14 -12.77
N LEU A 45 -9.93 1.00 -13.05
CA LEU A 45 -8.77 0.53 -12.32
C LEU A 45 -7.50 1.08 -12.98
N TYR A 46 -6.65 1.73 -12.20
CA TYR A 46 -5.39 2.30 -12.68
C TYR A 46 -4.24 1.35 -12.33
N GLU A 47 -3.65 0.73 -13.34
CA GLU A 47 -2.50 -0.15 -13.17
C GLU A 47 -1.18 0.60 -13.38
N LYS A 48 -0.20 0.29 -12.54
CA LYS A 48 1.17 0.80 -12.65
C LYS A 48 2.15 -0.33 -12.42
N SER A 49 3.26 -0.30 -13.16
CA SER A 49 4.39 -1.18 -12.86
C SER A 49 4.99 -0.78 -11.52
N SER A 50 5.13 -1.74 -10.61
CA SER A 50 5.73 -1.54 -9.28
C SER A 50 7.25 -1.71 -9.30
N ASN A 51 7.87 -1.61 -10.48
CA ASN A 51 9.32 -1.73 -10.64
C ASN A 51 10.05 -0.42 -10.30
N SER A 52 9.43 0.73 -10.59
CA SER A 52 9.99 2.05 -10.29
C SER A 52 9.41 2.59 -8.98
N SER A 53 10.29 3.04 -8.07
CA SER A 53 9.84 3.72 -6.87
C SER A 53 9.09 5.00 -7.23
N ASN A 54 8.01 5.30 -6.51
CA ASN A 54 7.32 6.59 -6.57
C ASN A 54 7.81 7.58 -5.49
N MET A 55 8.61 7.10 -4.53
CA MET A 55 9.14 7.88 -3.42
C MET A 55 10.60 7.53 -3.14
N THR A 56 11.34 8.50 -2.59
CA THR A 56 12.71 8.31 -2.14
C THR A 56 12.78 8.50 -0.62
N LYS A 57 13.47 7.59 0.07
CA LYS A 57 13.79 7.75 1.49
C LYS A 57 14.68 8.98 1.67
N VAL A 58 14.32 9.85 2.61
CA VAL A 58 15.13 11.02 2.99
C VAL A 58 15.89 10.72 4.28
N LYS A 59 15.18 10.43 5.37
CA LYS A 59 15.78 10.11 6.68
C LYS A 59 14.82 9.34 7.58
N GLY A 60 15.34 8.65 8.60
CA GLY A 60 14.50 8.19 9.71
C GLY A 60 13.93 9.38 10.49
N ILE A 61 12.73 9.23 11.05
CA ILE A 61 12.11 10.26 11.91
C ILE A 61 11.79 9.67 13.28
N PRO A 62 11.61 10.51 14.32
CA PRO A 62 11.27 10.03 15.66
C PRO A 62 9.98 9.21 15.66
N LEU A 63 10.01 8.09 16.38
CA LEU A 63 8.84 7.27 16.67
C LEU A 63 7.85 8.06 17.54
N SER A 64 6.56 7.72 17.45
CA SER A 64 5.49 8.35 18.22
C SER A 64 5.60 8.08 19.72
N MET A 65 6.34 7.03 20.12
CA MET A 65 6.46 6.50 21.49
C MET A 65 5.12 6.01 22.09
N ALA A 66 4.03 6.02 21.32
CA ALA A 66 2.74 5.51 21.75
C ALA A 66 2.65 4.00 21.51
N THR A 67 2.16 3.27 22.51
CA THR A 67 1.72 1.89 22.32
C THR A 67 0.43 1.88 21.52
N GLU A 68 0.46 1.18 20.39
CA GLU A 68 -0.66 1.08 19.46
C GLU A 68 -1.11 -0.39 19.41
N LYS A 69 -2.42 -0.60 19.50
CA LYS A 69 -3.04 -1.92 19.35
C LYS A 69 -4.03 -1.91 18.20
N VAL A 70 -3.91 -2.86 17.28
CA VAL A 70 -4.87 -3.09 16.19
C VAL A 70 -5.20 -4.57 16.15
N LEU A 71 -6.49 -4.91 16.12
CA LEU A 71 -6.98 -6.30 16.14
C LEU A 71 -6.42 -7.13 17.31
N SER A 72 -6.24 -6.47 18.46
CA SER A 72 -5.63 -7.04 19.69
C SER A 72 -4.12 -7.31 19.63
N TYR A 73 -3.44 -7.00 18.51
CA TYR A 73 -1.99 -7.10 18.41
C TYR A 73 -1.30 -5.84 18.92
N ASP A 74 -0.27 -6.02 19.73
CA ASP A 74 0.69 -4.95 20.03
C ASP A 74 1.54 -4.68 18.80
N LEU A 75 1.63 -3.41 18.41
CA LEU A 75 2.29 -3.02 17.18
C LEU A 75 3.64 -2.36 17.40
N THR A 76 4.58 -2.70 16.53
CA THR A 76 5.88 -2.04 16.40
C THR A 76 5.81 -1.00 15.30
N GLU A 77 6.33 0.20 15.58
CA GLU A 77 6.34 1.32 14.65
C GLU A 77 7.66 1.41 13.86
N ILE A 78 7.55 1.68 12.56
CA ILE A 78 8.64 2.10 11.68
C ILE A 78 8.26 3.47 11.09
N ALA A 79 9.09 4.48 11.30
CA ALA A 79 8.83 5.84 10.83
C ALA A 79 9.93 6.38 9.91
N ILE A 80 9.52 7.00 8.80
CA ILE A 80 10.43 7.49 7.77
C ILE A 80 9.96 8.82 7.18
N GLY A 81 10.90 9.73 6.97
CA GLY A 81 10.73 10.89 6.11
C GLY A 81 11.04 10.51 4.66
N ALA A 82 10.13 10.87 3.76
CA ALA A 82 10.20 10.56 2.34
C ALA A 82 10.00 11.81 1.48
N LYS A 83 10.33 11.69 0.21
CA LYS A 83 10.02 12.68 -0.82
C LYS A 83 9.43 11.96 -2.03
N GLU A 84 8.32 12.45 -2.54
CA GLU A 84 7.78 11.97 -3.81
C GLU A 84 8.77 12.25 -4.95
N ILE A 85 8.91 11.29 -5.86
CA ILE A 85 9.73 11.47 -7.05
C ILE A 85 9.00 12.44 -7.98
N ALA A 86 9.66 13.56 -8.27
CA ALA A 86 9.12 14.57 -9.17
C ALA A 86 8.90 13.99 -10.56
N THR A 87 7.78 14.34 -11.17
CA THR A 87 7.47 14.05 -12.56
C THR A 87 7.47 15.36 -13.35
N PRO A 88 7.45 15.34 -14.70
CA PRO A 88 7.34 16.56 -15.49
C PRO A 88 6.12 17.45 -15.14
N SER A 89 5.08 16.86 -14.53
CA SER A 89 3.85 17.54 -14.14
C SER A 89 3.73 17.84 -12.64
N VAL A 90 4.59 17.28 -11.76
CA VAL A 90 4.46 17.40 -10.30
C VAL A 90 5.85 17.56 -9.66
N LYS A 91 6.03 18.61 -8.83
CA LYS A 91 7.33 18.96 -8.22
C LYS A 91 7.81 17.98 -7.14
N GLY A 92 6.95 17.08 -6.67
CA GLY A 92 7.23 16.06 -5.65
C GLY A 92 7.36 16.68 -4.25
N ASP A 93 6.43 16.33 -3.36
CA ASP A 93 6.39 16.90 -2.02
C ASP A 93 7.14 16.03 -0.99
N PHE A 94 7.62 16.68 0.07
CA PHE A 94 8.11 15.96 1.23
C PHE A 94 6.92 15.45 2.05
N LEU A 95 7.11 14.34 2.73
CA LEU A 95 6.10 13.74 3.59
C LEU A 95 6.75 12.85 4.63
N SER A 96 5.98 12.45 5.63
CA SER A 96 6.36 11.34 6.50
C SER A 96 5.44 10.15 6.33
N ILE A 97 6.01 8.96 6.47
CA ILE A 97 5.28 7.71 6.48
C ILE A 97 5.58 7.00 7.79
N ARG A 98 4.53 6.56 8.48
CA ARG A 98 4.62 5.70 9.65
C ARG A 98 3.91 4.39 9.34
N TYR A 99 4.57 3.29 9.66
CA TYR A 99 4.05 1.94 9.50
C TYR A 99 3.99 1.28 10.87
N TRP A 100 2.89 0.59 11.14
CA TRP A 100 2.77 -0.26 12.31
C TRP A 100 2.50 -1.69 11.86
N HIS A 101 3.25 -2.62 12.44
CA HIS A 101 3.21 -4.04 12.12
C HIS A 101 3.19 -4.89 13.38
N THR A 102 2.82 -6.15 13.22
CA THR A 102 2.99 -7.21 14.22
C THR A 102 3.93 -8.27 13.67
N ASP A 103 4.82 -8.78 14.49
CA ASP A 103 5.74 -9.85 14.11
C ASP A 103 5.05 -11.22 14.02
N GLU A 104 3.79 -11.31 14.45
CA GLU A 104 2.98 -12.54 14.39
C GLU A 104 2.58 -12.93 12.97
N TYR A 105 2.49 -11.97 12.05
CA TYR A 105 2.11 -12.20 10.66
C TYR A 105 3.22 -11.79 9.71
N LYS A 106 3.94 -12.78 9.19
CA LYS A 106 5.07 -12.57 8.27
C LYS A 106 4.83 -13.18 6.90
N VAL A 107 5.38 -12.52 5.90
CA VAL A 107 5.50 -12.98 4.52
C VAL A 107 6.97 -13.06 4.13
N ASP A 108 7.27 -13.73 3.02
CA ASP A 108 8.64 -13.78 2.51
C ASP A 108 9.10 -12.38 2.03
N LYS A 109 9.93 -11.74 2.86
CA LYS A 109 10.46 -10.40 2.56
C LYS A 109 11.24 -10.36 1.25
N LEU A 110 11.92 -11.42 0.82
CA LEU A 110 12.71 -11.44 -0.42
C LEU A 110 11.82 -11.39 -1.66
N VAL A 111 10.57 -11.84 -1.52
CA VAL A 111 9.56 -11.77 -2.56
C VAL A 111 8.84 -10.42 -2.51
N TYR A 112 8.34 -10.02 -1.35
CA TYR A 112 7.48 -8.83 -1.21
C TYR A 112 8.24 -7.50 -1.29
N SER A 113 9.53 -7.48 -0.93
CA SER A 113 10.37 -6.27 -1.07
C SER A 113 10.65 -5.88 -2.52
N LYS A 114 10.30 -6.73 -3.50
CA LYS A 114 10.46 -6.41 -4.93
C LYS A 114 9.38 -5.46 -5.48
N VAL A 115 8.39 -5.12 -4.66
CA VAL A 115 7.34 -4.13 -4.99
C VAL A 115 7.80 -2.75 -4.49
N ASN A 116 8.01 -1.81 -5.41
CA ASN A 116 8.52 -0.46 -5.13
C ASN A 116 7.41 0.59 -5.07
N ARG A 117 6.40 0.39 -4.22
CA ARG A 117 5.33 1.37 -3.97
C ARG A 117 5.47 1.98 -2.57
N ASP A 118 5.41 3.29 -2.42
CA ASP A 118 5.34 4.01 -1.14
C ASP A 118 6.45 3.62 -0.13
N LEU A 119 7.64 3.26 -0.60
CA LEU A 119 8.72 2.68 0.23
C LEU A 119 8.35 1.34 0.90
N TRP A 120 7.44 0.57 0.31
CA TRP A 120 7.06 -0.77 0.74
C TRP A 120 8.25 -1.72 0.86
N SER A 121 9.16 -1.69 -0.11
CA SER A 121 10.41 -2.45 -0.05
C SER A 121 11.22 -2.14 1.21
N TYR A 122 11.29 -0.87 1.59
CA TYR A 122 11.94 -0.44 2.82
C TYR A 122 11.20 -0.98 4.05
N PHE A 123 9.88 -0.83 4.10
CA PHE A 123 9.05 -1.38 5.18
C PHE A 123 9.25 -2.89 5.34
N MET A 124 9.16 -3.66 4.25
CA MET A 124 9.34 -5.11 4.25
C MET A 124 10.72 -5.54 4.74
N THR A 125 11.76 -4.78 4.40
CA THR A 125 13.12 -5.08 4.85
C THR A 125 13.29 -4.82 6.35
N ASN A 126 12.75 -3.71 6.86
CA ASN A 126 12.94 -3.30 8.26
C ASN A 126 11.99 -4.00 9.23
N SER A 127 10.84 -4.47 8.76
CA SER A 127 9.87 -5.23 9.55
C SER A 127 10.07 -6.76 9.44
N ASP A 128 11.14 -7.19 8.76
CA ASP A 128 11.42 -8.61 8.50
C ASP A 128 10.22 -9.36 7.87
N GLY A 129 9.58 -8.72 6.89
CA GLY A 129 8.44 -9.30 6.17
C GLY A 129 7.11 -9.23 6.93
N SER A 130 7.00 -8.46 8.01
CA SER A 130 5.75 -8.35 8.74
C SER A 130 4.66 -7.63 7.94
N LEU A 131 3.41 -8.02 8.13
CA LEU A 131 2.28 -7.33 7.51
C LEU A 131 2.02 -5.99 8.20
N CYS A 132 1.83 -4.96 7.37
CA CYS A 132 1.42 -3.65 7.85
C CYS A 132 -0.06 -3.67 8.22
N LEU A 133 -0.37 -3.42 9.50
CA LEU A 133 -1.73 -3.36 10.02
C LEU A 133 -2.25 -1.93 10.15
N LYS A 134 -1.36 -0.95 10.26
CA LYS A 134 -1.72 0.48 10.19
C LYS A 134 -0.62 1.23 9.46
N TYR A 135 -0.99 2.17 8.60
CA TYR A 135 -0.04 3.12 8.03
C TYR A 135 -0.61 4.53 8.01
N GLU A 136 0.25 5.51 8.24
CA GLU A 136 -0.08 6.93 8.21
C GLU A 136 0.84 7.62 7.21
N ILE A 137 0.25 8.46 6.37
CA ILE A 137 0.97 9.39 5.51
C ILE A 137 0.62 10.79 5.96
N ASP A 138 1.63 11.56 6.32
CA ASP A 138 1.49 12.95 6.74
C ASP A 138 2.19 13.87 5.74
N TYR A 139 1.39 14.64 5.02
CA TYR A 139 1.84 15.74 4.16
C TYR A 139 2.01 17.01 5.02
N PHE A 140 2.75 16.86 6.13
CA PHE A 140 3.04 17.79 7.23
C PHE A 140 1.88 18.28 8.10
N THR A 141 0.68 18.40 7.55
CA THR A 141 -0.52 18.77 8.35
C THR A 141 -1.82 18.19 7.78
N TYR A 142 -1.78 17.51 6.63
CA TYR A 142 -2.87 16.67 6.17
C TYR A 142 -2.48 15.21 6.34
N LYS A 143 -3.02 14.60 7.40
CA LYS A 143 -2.75 13.21 7.78
C LYS A 143 -3.81 12.29 7.22
N VAL A 144 -3.35 11.23 6.59
CA VAL A 144 -4.22 10.14 6.14
C VAL A 144 -3.76 8.86 6.82
N THR A 145 -4.62 8.33 7.68
CA THR A 145 -4.33 7.12 8.46
C THR A 145 -5.23 5.99 7.98
N TYR A 146 -4.62 4.83 7.78
CA TYR A 146 -5.28 3.62 7.35
C TYR A 146 -5.02 2.52 8.36
N THR A 147 -6.10 2.08 9.03
CA THR A 147 -6.04 1.04 10.06
C THR A 147 -6.79 -0.20 9.59
N ALA A 148 -6.18 -1.37 9.74
CA ALA A 148 -6.81 -2.66 9.50
C ALA A 148 -7.93 -2.86 10.53
N ILE A 149 -9.14 -3.16 10.05
CA ILE A 149 -10.29 -3.49 10.91
C ILE A 149 -10.63 -4.97 10.85
N GLU A 150 -10.04 -5.70 9.91
CA GLU A 150 -10.16 -7.15 9.77
C GLU A 150 -9.00 -7.67 8.89
N ILE A 151 -8.52 -8.89 9.19
CA ILE A 151 -7.63 -9.66 8.33
C ILE A 151 -8.45 -10.83 7.77
N LEU A 152 -8.78 -10.76 6.48
CA LEU A 152 -9.61 -11.78 5.84
C LEU A 152 -8.74 -12.87 5.23
N PRO A 153 -9.04 -14.17 5.48
CA PRO A 153 -8.45 -15.25 4.69
C PRO A 153 -8.92 -15.08 3.25
N GLY A 154 -8.01 -15.13 2.28
CA GLY A 154 -8.34 -14.98 0.86
C GLY A 154 -9.36 -16.02 0.37
N LYS A 155 -10.65 -15.69 0.48
CA LYS A 155 -11.76 -16.40 -0.15
C LYS A 155 -12.08 -15.67 -1.45
N TYR A 156 -11.38 -16.08 -2.50
CA TYR A 156 -11.62 -15.80 -3.92
C TYR A 156 -12.56 -14.64 -4.30
N GLU A 157 -12.00 -13.55 -4.81
CA GLU A 157 -12.48 -13.04 -6.10
C GLU A 157 -11.54 -13.61 -7.15
N LYS A 158 -12.03 -14.56 -7.96
CA LYS A 158 -11.27 -15.06 -9.11
C LYS A 158 -11.06 -13.87 -10.04
N TYR A 159 -9.85 -13.29 -10.07
CA TYR A 159 -9.39 -12.49 -11.19
C TYR A 159 -9.24 -13.42 -12.42
N LYS A 160 -10.38 -13.76 -13.01
CA LYS A 160 -10.52 -14.43 -14.30
C LYS A 160 -11.37 -13.60 -15.26
N GLU A 161 -11.69 -12.36 -14.94
CA GLU A 161 -11.87 -11.37 -15.99
C GLU A 161 -10.46 -10.98 -16.45
N LYS A 162 -9.97 -11.69 -17.47
CA LYS A 162 -8.95 -11.11 -18.34
C LYS A 162 -9.49 -9.75 -18.73
N MET A 163 -8.89 -8.66 -18.23
CA MET A 163 -8.99 -7.39 -18.95
C MET A 163 -8.58 -7.73 -20.38
N SER A 164 -9.54 -7.58 -21.29
CA SER A 164 -9.35 -7.90 -22.69
C SER A 164 -8.00 -7.35 -23.15
N ALA A 165 -7.12 -8.22 -23.64
CA ALA A 165 -5.88 -7.80 -24.31
C ALA A 165 -6.18 -6.94 -25.56
N ASP A 166 -7.44 -6.90 -25.98
CA ASP A 166 -7.98 -6.08 -27.04
C ASP A 166 -9.15 -5.23 -26.49
N SER A 167 -8.86 -4.13 -25.79
CA SER A 167 -9.86 -3.06 -25.70
C SER A 167 -9.75 -2.21 -26.96
N PRO A 168 -10.82 -2.09 -27.77
CA PRO A 168 -10.76 -1.35 -29.03
C PRO A 168 -10.43 0.11 -28.74
N ARG A 169 -9.47 0.65 -29.50
CA ARG A 169 -9.19 2.09 -29.51
C ARG A 169 -10.50 2.81 -29.83
N VAL A 170 -10.90 3.75 -28.99
CA VAL A 170 -11.91 4.75 -29.35
C VAL A 170 -11.31 5.53 -30.53
N ILE A 171 -11.80 5.24 -31.73
CA ILE A 171 -11.57 6.06 -32.91
C ILE A 171 -12.70 7.09 -32.92
N LYS A 172 -12.31 8.38 -33.02
CA LYS A 172 -13.23 9.51 -33.17
C LYS A 172 -14.10 9.39 -34.41
#